data_AF-A0A7J8AEH3-F1
#
_entry.id   AF-A0A7J8AEH3-F1
#
_cell.length_a   1.000
_cell.length_b   1.000
_cell.length_c   1.000
_cell.angle_alpha   90.00
_cell.angle_beta   90.00
_cell.angle_gamma   90.00
#
_symmetry.space_group_name_H-M   'P 1'
#
loop_
_entity.id
_entity.type
_entity.pdbx_description
1 polymer ?
#
loop_
_entity_poly.entity_id
_entity_poly.type
_entity_poly.pdbx_seq_one_letter_code
_entity_poly.pdbx_strand_id
1 'polypeptide(L)'
;MTCAHPRILLYSKKRESFGKNATLPAVFKVPIRPHIVNFVHTDLRENNRQPCAVSELAGRQTTAESWGPGRVWLKFPEFNVVGLTVLAPRVLFGNMPGGGHMFAPTKTCPRWHRRVNTTQTPYATCSALAASALPALVMSKGHRIEEVPELPLKIKLKATRRPRRLFCFLRSLRPGMIE
;
A
#
# COMPACT_ATOMS: atom_id res chain seq x y z
N MET A 1 -25.46 13.97 24.14
CA MET A 1 -24.39 14.69 24.86
C MET A 1 -23.59 15.54 23.87
N THR A 2 -23.59 16.86 24.00
CA THR A 2 -22.89 17.77 23.09
C THR A 2 -21.51 18.11 23.64
N CYS A 3 -20.44 17.55 23.06
CA CYS A 3 -19.08 18.03 23.34
C CYS A 3 -18.91 19.44 22.75
N ALA A 4 -18.23 20.36 23.45
CA ALA A 4 -17.99 21.74 22.99
C ALA A 4 -17.09 21.80 21.74
N HIS A 5 -17.49 22.50 20.67
CA HIS A 5 -16.69 22.66 19.45
C HIS A 5 -15.74 23.86 19.59
N PRO A 6 -14.41 23.65 19.73
CA PRO A 6 -13.48 24.78 19.77
C PRO A 6 -13.49 25.55 18.45
N ARG A 7 -13.13 26.82 18.52
CA ARG A 7 -12.91 27.67 17.35
C ARG A 7 -11.48 27.49 16.86
N ILE A 8 -11.31 27.32 15.56
CA ILE A 8 -10.04 27.17 14.86
C ILE A 8 -9.76 28.48 14.11
N LEU A 9 -8.51 28.92 14.09
CA LEU A 9 -8.10 30.12 13.38
C LEU A 9 -7.95 29.85 11.87
N LEU A 10 -8.02 30.92 11.07
CA LEU A 10 -7.72 30.84 9.63
C LEU A 10 -6.38 31.53 9.37
N TYR A 11 -5.45 30.82 8.75
CA TYR A 11 -4.14 31.37 8.40
C TYR A 11 -4.06 31.88 6.96
N SER A 12 -3.35 32.99 6.81
CA SER A 12 -2.88 33.55 5.54
C SER A 12 -1.68 32.78 5.00
N LYS A 13 -1.28 33.10 3.77
CA LYS A 13 -0.10 32.51 3.13
C LYS A 13 1.20 32.77 3.88
N LYS A 14 1.26 33.82 4.69
CA LYS A 14 2.44 34.25 5.46
C LYS A 14 2.40 33.81 6.92
N ARG A 15 1.57 32.82 7.28
CA ARG A 15 1.41 32.31 8.67
C ARG A 15 0.79 33.33 9.65
N GLU A 16 0.26 34.43 9.14
CA GLU A 16 -0.53 35.41 9.91
C GLU A 16 -1.99 34.93 10.07
N SER A 17 -2.55 35.12 11.26
CA SER A 17 -3.97 34.83 11.51
C SER A 17 -4.87 35.89 10.87
N PHE A 18 -5.93 35.47 10.18
CA PHE A 18 -6.84 36.35 9.44
C PHE A 18 -7.92 36.98 10.33
N GLY A 19 -7.89 36.74 11.65
CA GLY A 19 -8.92 37.14 12.62
C GLY A 19 -10.29 36.48 12.41
N LYS A 20 -10.44 35.62 11.39
CA LYS A 20 -11.66 34.89 11.08
C LYS A 20 -11.58 33.49 11.69
N ASN A 21 -12.55 33.17 12.53
CA ASN A 21 -12.59 31.92 13.28
C ASN A 21 -13.65 31.00 12.67
N ALA A 22 -13.32 29.72 12.53
CA ALA A 22 -14.26 28.70 12.06
C ALA A 22 -14.46 27.65 13.16
N THR A 23 -15.68 27.18 13.35
CA THR A 23 -15.96 26.09 14.31
C THR A 23 -15.29 24.79 13.85
N LEU A 24 -14.82 24.00 14.83
CA LEU A 24 -14.27 22.66 14.58
C LEU A 24 -15.40 21.70 14.21
N PRO A 25 -15.39 21.12 12.98
CA PRO A 25 -16.44 20.19 12.54
C PRO A 25 -16.60 18.98 13.47
N ALA A 26 -17.81 18.44 13.54
CA ALA A 26 -18.11 17.29 14.39
C ALA A 26 -17.32 16.02 14.04
N VAL A 27 -16.85 15.88 12.79
CA VAL A 27 -16.07 14.73 12.31
C VAL A 27 -14.78 14.52 13.13
N PHE A 28 -14.17 15.59 13.66
CA PHE A 28 -12.95 15.49 14.45
C PHE A 28 -13.14 14.94 15.87
N LYS A 29 -14.38 14.70 16.30
CA LYS A 29 -14.72 14.13 17.61
C LYS A 29 -15.17 12.68 17.56
N VAL A 30 -15.19 12.09 16.36
CA VAL A 30 -15.58 10.70 16.18
C VAL A 30 -14.60 9.81 16.96
N PRO A 31 -15.08 8.76 17.64
CA PRO A 31 -14.21 7.85 18.38
C PRO A 31 -13.18 7.19 17.46
N ILE A 32 -11.91 7.32 17.83
CA ILE A 32 -10.79 6.78 17.06
C ILE A 32 -10.73 5.27 17.25
N ARG A 33 -11.08 4.51 16.21
CA ARG A 33 -11.00 3.04 16.20
C ARG A 33 -9.89 2.56 15.27
N PRO A 34 -8.67 2.29 15.79
CA PRO A 34 -7.53 1.92 14.94
C PRO A 34 -7.72 0.55 14.27
N HIS A 35 -8.45 -0.38 14.91
CA HIS A 35 -8.73 -1.71 14.34
C HIS A 35 -9.57 -1.64 13.06
N ILE A 36 -10.62 -0.79 13.02
CA ILE A 36 -11.44 -0.60 11.81
C ILE A 36 -10.61 0.10 10.72
N VAL A 37 -9.81 1.09 11.08
CA VAL A 37 -8.93 1.78 10.12
C VAL A 37 -7.95 0.78 9.49
N ASN A 38 -7.32 -0.07 10.29
CA ASN A 38 -6.39 -1.09 9.80
C ASN A 38 -7.10 -2.11 8.90
N PHE A 39 -8.25 -2.63 9.32
CA PHE A 39 -9.05 -3.58 8.54
C PHE A 39 -9.45 -3.03 7.17
N VAL A 40 -10.03 -1.82 7.15
CA VAL A 40 -10.44 -1.16 5.90
C VAL A 40 -9.22 -0.84 5.02
N HIS A 41 -8.11 -0.39 5.62
CA HIS A 41 -6.90 -0.06 4.88
C HIS A 41 -6.26 -1.31 4.26
N THR A 42 -6.16 -2.43 4.98
CA THR A 42 -5.58 -3.66 4.44
C THR A 42 -6.36 -4.14 3.23
N ASP A 43 -7.70 -4.21 3.35
CA ASP A 43 -8.57 -4.72 2.29
C ASP A 43 -8.59 -3.81 1.06
N LEU A 44 -8.69 -2.48 1.27
CA LEU A 44 -8.66 -1.54 0.16
C LEU A 44 -7.30 -1.50 -0.54
N ARG A 45 -6.19 -1.69 0.19
CA ARG A 45 -4.85 -1.75 -0.40
C ARG A 45 -4.68 -2.95 -1.33
N GLU A 46 -5.36 -4.06 -1.06
CA GLU A 46 -5.29 -5.24 -1.95
C GLU A 46 -5.88 -4.95 -3.33
N ASN A 47 -6.88 -4.06 -3.40
CA ASN A 47 -7.63 -3.81 -4.63
C ASN A 47 -6.82 -3.13 -5.75
N ASN A 48 -5.72 -2.46 -5.42
CA ASN A 48 -4.86 -1.80 -6.40
C ASN A 48 -3.76 -2.73 -6.96
N ARG A 49 -3.69 -3.98 -6.50
CA ARG A 49 -2.70 -4.95 -6.99
C ARG A 49 -3.06 -5.39 -8.41
N GLN A 50 -2.03 -5.61 -9.23
CA GLN A 50 -2.19 -6.21 -10.57
C GLN A 50 -1.97 -7.72 -10.48
N PRO A 51 -2.81 -8.56 -11.10
CA PRO A 51 -2.60 -10.00 -11.15
C PRO A 51 -1.26 -10.36 -11.79
N CYS A 52 -0.54 -11.27 -11.16
CA CYS A 52 0.70 -11.84 -11.70
C CYS A 52 0.65 -13.37 -11.65
N ALA A 53 1.17 -14.01 -12.69
CA ALA A 53 1.13 -15.45 -12.87
C ALA A 53 2.34 -15.92 -13.67
N VAL A 54 2.73 -17.18 -13.47
CA VAL A 54 3.71 -17.86 -14.33
C VAL A 54 3.01 -18.35 -15.60
N SER A 55 3.74 -18.44 -16.72
CA SER A 55 3.22 -19.06 -17.94
C SER A 55 2.78 -20.51 -17.68
N GLU A 56 1.64 -20.91 -18.24
CA GLU A 56 1.08 -22.24 -18.02
C GLU A 56 1.95 -23.37 -18.59
N LEU A 57 2.77 -23.05 -19.59
CA LEU A 57 3.66 -23.99 -20.25
C LEU A 57 5.08 -24.01 -19.66
N ALA A 58 5.37 -23.16 -18.66
CA ALA A 58 6.71 -23.07 -18.08
C ALA A 58 7.12 -24.42 -17.45
N GLY A 59 8.29 -24.95 -17.86
CA GLY A 59 8.77 -26.26 -17.39
C GLY A 59 8.03 -27.47 -17.97
N ARG A 60 7.18 -27.27 -19.00
CA ARG A 60 6.44 -28.32 -19.72
C ARG A 60 6.64 -28.31 -21.25
N GLN A 61 7.60 -27.53 -21.74
CA GLN A 61 7.88 -27.39 -23.18
C GLN A 61 8.77 -28.51 -23.75
N THR A 62 9.36 -29.33 -22.88
CA THR A 62 10.30 -30.40 -23.23
C THR A 62 9.61 -31.75 -23.20
N THR A 63 9.93 -32.64 -24.12
CA THR A 63 9.50 -34.04 -24.06
C THR A 63 10.44 -34.83 -23.15
N ALA A 64 9.87 -35.53 -22.17
CA ALA A 64 10.63 -36.35 -21.24
C ALA A 64 9.75 -37.52 -20.76
N GLU A 65 10.35 -38.69 -20.62
CA GLU A 65 9.66 -39.87 -20.08
C GLU A 65 10.53 -40.50 -19.00
N SER A 66 9.91 -41.20 -18.06
CA SER A 66 10.66 -41.96 -17.06
C SER A 66 11.14 -43.28 -17.66
N TRP A 67 12.36 -43.69 -17.35
CA TRP A 67 12.92 -44.97 -17.80
C TRP A 67 12.25 -46.23 -17.20
N GLY A 68 11.35 -46.06 -16.22
CA GLY A 68 10.66 -47.15 -15.55
C GLY A 68 11.53 -47.90 -14.52
N PRO A 69 10.94 -48.90 -13.83
CA PRO A 69 11.67 -49.74 -12.88
C PRO A 69 12.67 -50.67 -13.59
N GLY A 70 13.74 -51.09 -12.90
CA GLY A 70 14.72 -52.05 -13.41
C GLY A 70 16.05 -51.45 -13.89
N ARG A 71 16.22 -50.12 -13.79
CA ARG A 71 17.50 -49.43 -13.96
C ARG A 71 17.95 -48.83 -12.62
N VAL A 72 19.26 -48.67 -12.41
CA VAL A 72 19.85 -48.04 -11.20
C VAL A 72 19.72 -46.50 -11.27
N TRP A 73 18.56 -46.02 -11.72
CA TRP A 73 18.27 -44.60 -11.95
C TRP A 73 16.98 -44.21 -11.22
N LEU A 74 16.84 -42.92 -10.93
CA LEU A 74 15.64 -42.38 -10.30
C LEU A 74 14.45 -42.48 -11.26
N LYS A 75 13.24 -42.62 -10.70
CA LYS A 75 12.00 -42.79 -11.48
C LYS A 75 11.46 -41.48 -12.07
N PHE A 76 12.24 -40.40 -12.10
CA PHE A 76 11.77 -39.12 -12.61
C PHE A 76 11.78 -39.09 -14.14
N PRO A 77 10.98 -38.22 -14.78
CA PRO A 77 11.03 -38.00 -16.22
C PRO A 77 12.38 -37.41 -16.64
N GLU A 78 13.01 -37.97 -17.65
CA GLU A 78 14.30 -37.51 -18.18
C GLU A 78 14.20 -37.16 -19.67
N PHE A 79 15.04 -36.23 -20.11
CA PHE A 79 15.11 -35.80 -21.50
C PHE A 79 15.67 -36.91 -22.41
N ASN A 80 14.91 -37.30 -23.44
CA ASN A 80 15.19 -38.47 -24.27
C ASN A 80 15.82 -38.15 -25.64
N VAL A 81 16.60 -37.07 -25.79
CA VAL A 81 17.29 -36.76 -27.06
C VAL A 81 18.75 -37.20 -27.00
N VAL A 82 19.05 -38.23 -27.78
CA VAL A 82 20.40 -38.78 -27.96
C VAL A 82 21.12 -37.97 -29.05
N GLY A 83 22.31 -37.43 -28.74
CA GLY A 83 23.27 -36.95 -29.77
C GLY A 83 23.65 -35.47 -29.77
N LEU A 84 23.10 -34.61 -28.90
CA LEU A 84 23.59 -33.22 -28.74
C LEU A 84 24.39 -33.10 -27.44
N THR A 85 25.71 -32.96 -27.57
CA THR A 85 26.71 -32.91 -26.47
C THR A 85 26.53 -31.80 -25.44
N VAL A 86 25.60 -30.86 -25.64
CA VAL A 86 25.39 -29.72 -24.73
C VAL A 86 24.31 -30.00 -23.66
N LEU A 87 23.51 -31.07 -23.80
CA LEU A 87 22.40 -31.38 -22.89
C LEU A 87 22.45 -32.85 -22.47
N ALA A 88 23.18 -33.14 -21.38
CA ALA A 88 23.13 -34.42 -20.68
C ALA A 88 21.69 -34.78 -20.26
N PRO A 89 21.36 -36.08 -20.02
CA PRO A 89 20.05 -36.47 -19.50
C PRO A 89 19.77 -35.72 -18.21
N ARG A 90 18.76 -34.84 -18.27
CA ARG A 90 18.36 -33.97 -17.17
C ARG A 90 16.96 -34.36 -16.74
N VAL A 91 16.78 -34.47 -15.44
CA VAL A 91 15.47 -34.64 -14.82
C VAL A 91 14.63 -33.39 -15.08
N LEU A 92 13.39 -33.55 -15.55
CA LEU A 92 12.48 -32.47 -15.95
C LEU A 92 11.09 -32.65 -15.32
N PHE A 93 10.18 -31.70 -15.56
CA PHE A 93 8.79 -31.66 -15.11
C PHE A 93 8.52 -31.58 -13.60
N GLY A 94 9.40 -32.11 -12.74
CA GLY A 94 9.26 -31.99 -11.29
C GLY A 94 9.49 -30.57 -10.77
N ASN A 95 9.09 -30.31 -9.53
CA ASN A 95 9.39 -29.05 -8.82
C ASN A 95 10.81 -29.00 -8.23
N MET A 96 11.43 -30.17 -8.02
CA MET A 96 12.80 -30.32 -7.53
C MET A 96 13.88 -30.06 -8.62
N PRO A 97 13.82 -30.64 -9.83
CA PRO A 97 14.85 -30.43 -10.83
C PRO A 97 14.93 -28.97 -11.29
N GLY A 98 16.15 -28.46 -11.46
CA GLY A 98 16.35 -27.14 -12.05
C GLY A 98 15.81 -27.10 -13.47
N GLY A 99 14.94 -26.14 -13.79
CA GLY A 99 14.26 -26.03 -15.09
C GLY A 99 12.95 -26.80 -15.21
N GLY A 100 12.49 -27.46 -14.14
CA GLY A 100 11.18 -28.13 -14.09
C GLY A 100 10.00 -27.19 -13.80
N HIS A 101 8.81 -27.77 -13.64
CA HIS A 101 7.57 -27.03 -13.42
C HIS A 101 7.33 -26.78 -11.91
N MET A 102 6.92 -25.57 -11.56
CA MET A 102 6.65 -25.18 -10.17
C MET A 102 5.46 -25.97 -9.59
N PHE A 103 5.54 -26.40 -8.32
CA PHE A 103 4.37 -26.96 -7.62
C PHE A 103 3.34 -25.85 -7.36
N ALA A 104 2.06 -26.11 -7.68
CA ALA A 104 0.97 -25.13 -7.57
C ALA A 104 1.31 -23.77 -8.21
N PRO A 105 1.44 -23.69 -9.56
CA PRO A 105 1.87 -22.48 -10.23
C PRO A 105 0.91 -21.33 -9.96
N THR A 106 1.44 -20.12 -9.80
CA THR A 106 0.61 -18.93 -9.60
C THR A 106 -0.29 -18.73 -10.81
N LYS A 107 -1.58 -18.62 -10.56
CA LYS A 107 -2.60 -18.36 -11.58
C LYS A 107 -3.00 -16.89 -11.55
N THR A 108 -3.61 -16.43 -12.63
CA THR A 108 -4.20 -15.08 -12.71
C THR A 108 -5.52 -14.98 -11.95
N CYS A 109 -6.21 -16.10 -11.73
CA CYS A 109 -7.53 -16.18 -11.09
C CYS A 109 -7.62 -16.27 -9.55
N PRO A 110 -6.59 -16.01 -8.72
CA PRO A 110 -6.77 -15.80 -7.28
C PRO A 110 -7.75 -14.66 -6.98
N ARG A 111 -8.28 -14.66 -5.76
CA ARG A 111 -9.10 -13.54 -5.27
C ARG A 111 -8.19 -12.37 -4.85
N TRP A 112 -7.87 -11.51 -5.81
CA TRP A 112 -7.04 -10.31 -5.59
C TRP A 112 -7.78 -9.20 -4.84
N HIS A 113 -9.08 -9.07 -5.11
CA HIS A 113 -9.88 -7.96 -4.61
C HIS A 113 -10.71 -8.34 -3.38
N ARG A 114 -10.78 -7.41 -2.43
CA ARG A 114 -11.59 -7.48 -1.21
C ARG A 114 -12.66 -6.40 -1.25
N ARG A 115 -13.89 -6.81 -0.95
CA ARG A 115 -15.03 -5.90 -0.79
C ARG A 115 -15.14 -5.52 0.67
N VAL A 116 -15.23 -4.22 0.93
CA VAL A 116 -15.48 -3.65 2.26
C VAL A 116 -16.91 -3.11 2.31
N ASN A 117 -17.52 -3.11 3.49
CA ASN A 117 -18.86 -2.57 3.70
C ASN A 117 -18.88 -1.05 3.48
N THR A 118 -19.94 -0.57 2.83
CA THR A 118 -20.14 0.86 2.52
C THR A 118 -20.26 1.74 3.76
N THR A 119 -20.60 1.17 4.92
CA THR A 119 -20.67 1.88 6.21
C THR A 119 -19.33 1.92 6.94
N GLN A 120 -18.46 0.93 6.73
CA GLN A 120 -17.15 0.85 7.37
C GLN A 120 -16.14 1.81 6.73
N THR A 121 -16.23 2.02 5.42
CA THR A 121 -15.35 2.95 4.70
C THR A 121 -15.46 4.39 5.21
N PRO A 122 -16.63 5.05 5.30
CA PRO A 122 -16.73 6.39 5.85
C PRO A 122 -16.38 6.43 7.34
N TYR A 123 -16.68 5.38 8.10
CA TYR A 123 -16.33 5.31 9.51
C TYR A 123 -14.80 5.31 9.73
N ALA A 124 -14.06 4.56 8.90
CA ALA A 124 -12.60 4.58 8.89
C ALA A 124 -12.05 5.96 8.50
N THR A 125 -12.65 6.62 7.50
CA THR A 125 -12.27 7.98 7.09
C THR A 125 -12.51 8.99 8.22
N CYS A 126 -13.67 8.96 8.88
CA CYS A 126 -13.98 9.82 10.01
C CYS A 126 -13.01 9.58 11.18
N SER A 127 -12.69 8.31 11.48
CA SER A 127 -11.70 7.95 12.53
C SER A 127 -10.30 8.49 12.20
N ALA A 128 -9.89 8.41 10.93
CA ALA A 128 -8.61 8.95 10.46
C ALA A 128 -8.57 10.49 10.51
N LEU A 129 -9.68 11.16 10.19
CA LEU A 129 -9.81 12.61 10.32
C LEU A 129 -9.75 13.05 11.78
N ALA A 130 -10.44 12.36 12.69
CA ALA A 130 -10.34 12.63 14.12
C ALA A 130 -8.90 12.47 14.64
N ALA A 131 -8.19 11.42 14.22
CA ALA A 131 -6.81 11.19 14.59
C ALA A 131 -5.85 12.29 14.09
N SER A 132 -6.11 12.90 12.92
CA SER A 132 -5.24 13.95 12.37
C SER A 132 -5.34 15.30 13.09
N ALA A 133 -6.38 15.51 13.89
CA ALA A 133 -6.49 16.69 14.73
C ALA A 133 -5.72 16.58 16.06
N LEU A 134 -5.25 15.38 16.44
CA LEU A 134 -4.55 15.17 17.72
C LEU A 134 -3.02 15.23 17.54
N PRO A 135 -2.33 16.26 18.06
CA PRO A 135 -0.89 16.44 17.83
C PRO A 135 -0.05 15.22 18.23
N ALA A 136 -0.40 14.57 19.35
CA ALA A 136 0.31 13.40 19.86
C ALA A 136 0.34 12.24 18.84
N LEU A 137 -0.79 11.95 18.18
CA LEU A 137 -0.88 10.87 17.19
C LEU A 137 -0.17 11.21 15.88
N VAL A 138 -0.16 12.49 15.49
CA VAL A 138 0.51 12.90 14.26
C VAL A 138 2.03 12.94 14.47
N MET A 139 2.49 13.37 15.66
CA MET A 139 3.90 13.29 16.08
C MET A 139 4.37 11.84 16.19
N SER A 140 3.59 10.94 16.81
CA SER A 140 3.97 9.52 16.94
C SER A 140 4.11 8.80 15.60
N LYS A 141 3.44 9.29 14.55
CA LYS A 141 3.58 8.78 13.19
C LYS A 141 4.89 9.21 12.50
N GLY A 142 5.63 10.15 13.10
CA GLY A 142 6.90 10.67 12.57
C GLY A 142 6.76 11.96 11.77
N HIS A 143 5.59 12.62 11.80
CA HIS A 143 5.49 13.97 11.26
C HIS A 143 6.15 14.94 12.26
N ARG A 144 7.17 15.66 11.82
CA ARG A 144 7.67 16.83 12.55
C ARG A 144 6.52 17.84 12.60
N ILE A 145 6.15 18.41 13.76
CA ILE A 145 5.04 19.40 13.88
C ILE A 145 5.36 20.50 14.92
N GLU A 146 6.55 20.47 15.52
CA GLU A 146 6.94 21.37 16.63
C GLU A 146 6.70 22.86 16.35
N GLU A 147 6.98 23.31 15.12
CA GLU A 147 6.81 24.71 14.72
C GLU A 147 5.40 25.05 14.23
N VAL A 148 4.44 24.13 14.16
CA VAL A 148 3.11 24.42 13.60
C VAL A 148 2.23 25.10 14.66
N PRO A 149 1.50 26.19 14.34
CA PRO A 149 0.80 26.98 15.36
C PRO A 149 -0.45 26.28 15.94
N GLU A 150 -1.20 25.53 15.12
CA GLU A 150 -2.36 24.75 15.57
C GLU A 150 -2.65 23.57 14.62
N LEU A 151 -3.35 22.55 15.14
CA LEU A 151 -3.93 21.44 14.37
C LEU A 151 -5.42 21.34 14.71
N PRO A 152 -6.32 21.12 13.73
CA PRO A 152 -6.10 21.04 12.28
C PRO A 152 -5.85 22.40 11.62
N LEU A 153 -4.81 22.49 10.78
CA LEU A 153 -4.37 23.75 10.16
C LEU A 153 -5.23 24.14 8.95
N LYS A 154 -5.95 25.27 9.05
CA LYS A 154 -6.79 25.81 7.96
C LYS A 154 -6.10 26.99 7.26
N ILE A 155 -5.89 26.86 5.94
CA ILE A 155 -5.27 27.89 5.10
C ILE A 155 -6.22 28.30 3.98
N LYS A 156 -6.29 29.60 3.69
CA LYS A 156 -6.91 30.09 2.46
C LYS A 156 -5.93 30.03 1.28
N LEU A 157 -5.98 28.95 0.50
CA LEU A 157 -5.18 28.79 -0.72
C LEU A 157 -6.03 29.05 -1.99
N LYS A 158 -5.56 29.95 -2.86
CA LYS A 158 -6.00 30.00 -4.27
C LYS A 158 -5.14 29.03 -5.06
N ALA A 159 -5.73 28.19 -5.90
CA ALA A 159 -5.03 27.19 -6.70
C ALA A 159 -3.87 27.84 -7.49
N THR A 160 -2.64 27.46 -7.16
CA THR A 160 -1.44 27.95 -7.84
C THR A 160 -0.93 26.90 -8.82
N ARG A 161 -0.88 27.23 -10.12
CA ARG A 161 -0.34 26.33 -11.16
C ARG A 161 1.17 26.08 -11.06
N ARG A 162 1.92 26.98 -10.40
CA ARG A 162 3.40 26.91 -10.35
C ARG A 162 3.88 26.18 -9.09
N PRO A 163 4.66 25.08 -9.22
CA PRO A 163 5.11 24.29 -8.06
C PRO A 163 6.08 25.06 -7.16
N ARG A 164 6.92 25.94 -7.73
CA ARG A 164 7.82 26.81 -6.95
C ARG A 164 7.07 27.68 -5.94
N ARG A 165 5.89 28.20 -6.31
CA ARG A 165 5.06 29.02 -5.41
C ARG A 165 4.46 28.21 -4.27
N LEU A 166 4.11 26.95 -4.52
CA LEU A 166 3.63 26.03 -3.48
C LEU A 166 4.76 25.65 -2.52
N PHE A 167 5.96 25.39 -3.05
CA PHE A 167 7.13 25.06 -2.25
C PHE A 167 7.56 26.23 -1.33
N CYS A 168 7.66 27.45 -1.88
CA CYS A 168 7.92 28.65 -1.08
C CYS A 168 6.86 28.86 0.01
N PHE A 169 5.59 28.54 -0.29
CA PHE A 169 4.50 28.64 0.68
C PHE A 169 4.62 27.59 1.80
N LEU A 170 4.90 26.32 1.47
CA LEU A 170 5.12 25.28 2.49
C LEU A 170 6.33 25.62 3.38
N ARG A 171 7.39 26.20 2.81
CA ARG A 171 8.54 26.71 3.57
C ARG A 171 8.19 27.90 4.46
N SER A 172 7.25 28.76 4.07
CA SER A 172 6.78 29.82 4.98
C SER A 172 5.93 29.30 6.14
N LEU A 173 5.31 28.12 6.01
CA LEU A 173 4.60 27.49 7.12
C LEU A 173 5.58 26.81 8.10
N ARG A 174 6.72 26.30 7.60
CA ARG A 174 7.83 25.75 8.39
C ARG A 174 9.17 26.39 8.01
N PRO A 175 9.62 27.42 8.74
CA PRO A 175 10.96 27.97 8.61
C PRO A 175 12.00 27.10 9.35
N GLY A 176 12.24 25.86 8.90
CA GLY A 176 13.19 24.95 9.57
C GLY A 176 13.63 23.71 8.79
N MET A 177 13.26 23.57 7.50
CA MET A 177 13.82 22.49 6.67
C MET A 177 15.11 22.96 5.98
N ILE A 178 16.23 22.43 6.48
CA ILE A 178 17.68 22.55 6.19
C ILE A 178 18.30 22.90 7.55
N GLU A 179 18.78 21.96 8.36
CA GLU A 179 19.79 20.92 8.07
C GLU A 179 19.26 19.51 7.74
#